data_AF-A0A5M9HMJ4-F1
#
_entry.id   AF-A0A5M9HMJ4-F1
#
_cell.length_a   1.000
_cell.length_b   1.000
_cell.length_c   1.000
_cell.angle_alpha   90.00
_cell.angle_beta   90.00
_cell.angle_gamma   90.00
#
_symmetry.space_group_name_H-M   'P 1'
#
loop_
_entity.id
_entity.type
_entity.pdbx_description
1 polymer ?
#
loop_
_entity_poly.entity_id
_entity_poly.type
_entity_poly.pdbx_seq_one_letter_code
_entity_poly.pdbx_strand_id
1 'polypeptide(L)'
;MNSKFKNISALLPLSYMLVLAVLLGLAGCSKDSKKEETRPTDPNVEKLDSYVKNLTALRDTSVYGTYTGMYPQESKEILTPVISEANKLILLIKYGDTPPSHADIEQCYVKLEKAGTDFKASKRTEDAVIPAELFVNGMNGGYIDFGSSPEYSVFGNPGSQQFTVETWFKFTNINGFGAAITTFYENGGSRVRKGWMINHFDNQRLRMSYSMSAYDNMLEPGADLPMSGFGNTWVHFAAVYNDNGFNGERDGNGNLIVIKVYRNGELVSTATKRNSSDKYVGNDLPISMTAFLEIRSDGSTTRKIAGYIKDFHIWKTAKTAVEINQLKNKEIIVSGTETDLACGWDFSKTVRDDNNIRDLTGRHSARLIGEHRWDLK
;
A
#
# COMPACT_ATOMS: atom_id res chain seq x y z
N MET A 1 14.40 58.84 -23.05
CA MET A 1 14.04 59.12 -24.45
C MET A 1 13.29 57.92 -25.01
N ASN A 2 12.08 58.16 -25.52
CA ASN A 2 11.21 57.33 -26.41
C ASN A 2 10.82 55.92 -25.91
N SER A 3 9.63 55.63 -25.37
CA SER A 3 8.21 55.79 -25.81
C SER A 3 7.70 54.76 -26.83
N LYS A 4 6.61 54.07 -26.45
CA LYS A 4 5.61 53.28 -27.24
C LYS A 4 6.11 51.87 -27.63
N PHE A 5 5.46 50.75 -27.31
CA PHE A 5 4.03 50.35 -27.38
C PHE A 5 3.72 49.34 -26.24
N LYS A 6 2.76 49.61 -25.33
CA LYS A 6 1.34 49.16 -25.28
C LYS A 6 1.08 47.63 -25.28
N ASN A 7 0.86 47.12 -24.07
CA ASN A 7 -0.03 46.05 -23.57
C ASN A 7 -0.90 45.28 -24.57
N ILE A 8 -0.84 43.94 -24.50
CA ILE A 8 -2.01 43.05 -24.55
C ILE A 8 -1.81 41.91 -23.55
N SER A 9 -2.40 42.06 -22.36
CA SER A 9 -2.67 41.01 -21.39
C SER A 9 -4.18 40.80 -21.36
N ALA A 10 -4.67 39.64 -21.83
CA ALA A 10 -5.94 39.03 -21.46
C ALA A 10 -6.34 38.00 -22.53
N LEU A 11 -6.09 36.71 -22.25
CA LEU A 11 -6.69 35.61 -23.00
C LEU A 11 -7.14 34.57 -21.99
N LEU A 12 -8.43 34.66 -21.65
CA LEU A 12 -9.39 33.67 -21.12
C LEU A 12 -10.37 34.39 -20.18
N PRO A 13 -11.69 34.10 -20.19
CA PRO A 13 -12.42 33.12 -21.00
C PRO A 13 -13.63 33.70 -21.76
N LEU A 14 -13.80 33.26 -23.01
CA LEU A 14 -14.91 33.58 -23.91
C LEU A 14 -16.18 32.75 -23.64
N SER A 15 -16.41 32.31 -22.40
CA SER A 15 -17.49 31.36 -22.04
C SER A 15 -18.63 31.98 -21.22
N TYR A 16 -18.59 33.28 -20.92
CA TYR A 16 -19.64 33.97 -20.16
C TYR A 16 -20.58 34.87 -21.01
N MET A 17 -20.43 34.85 -22.33
CA MET A 17 -21.23 35.64 -23.29
C MET A 17 -22.14 34.76 -24.17
N LEU A 18 -22.63 33.64 -23.63
CA LEU A 18 -23.70 32.84 -24.27
C LEU A 18 -24.92 32.61 -23.36
N VAL A 19 -24.89 33.11 -22.12
CA VAL A 19 -25.97 32.93 -21.13
C VAL A 19 -26.92 34.15 -21.08
N LEU A 20 -26.57 35.28 -21.68
CA LEU A 20 -27.39 36.50 -21.65
C LEU A 20 -28.24 36.76 -22.90
N ALA A 21 -28.11 35.93 -23.95
CA ALA A 21 -28.83 36.12 -25.23
C ALA A 21 -30.09 35.24 -25.38
N VAL A 22 -30.38 34.35 -24.43
CA VAL A 22 -31.60 33.51 -24.44
C VAL A 22 -32.74 34.12 -23.60
N LEU A 23 -32.49 35.21 -22.87
CA LEU A 23 -33.45 35.82 -21.93
C LEU A 23 -34.33 36.95 -22.50
N LEU A 24 -34.29 37.27 -23.80
CA LEU A 24 -35.11 38.37 -24.38
C LEU A 24 -35.90 37.99 -25.65
N GLY A 25 -36.14 36.71 -25.89
CA GLY A 25 -36.75 36.21 -27.12
C GLY A 25 -38.25 35.88 -27.10
N LEU A 26 -39.02 36.20 -26.05
CA LEU A 26 -40.46 35.88 -25.99
C LEU A 26 -41.30 37.06 -25.48
N ALA A 27 -41.42 38.10 -26.31
CA ALA A 27 -42.48 39.10 -26.20
C ALA A 27 -43.20 39.19 -27.54
N GLY A 28 -44.24 38.36 -27.72
CA GLY A 28 -45.18 38.50 -28.83
C GLY A 28 -45.82 37.19 -29.27
N CYS A 29 -46.90 36.78 -28.60
CA CYS A 29 -48.20 36.50 -29.23
C CYS A 29 -49.20 35.86 -28.26
N SER A 30 -50.36 36.53 -28.14
CA SER A 30 -51.68 36.01 -27.79
C SER A 30 -51.87 35.34 -26.42
N LYS A 31 -52.52 36.08 -25.53
CA LYS A 31 -53.15 35.60 -24.29
C LYS A 31 -54.22 34.55 -24.61
N ASP A 32 -53.87 33.27 -24.43
CA ASP A 32 -54.80 32.28 -23.90
C ASP A 32 -54.26 31.86 -22.54
N SER A 33 -54.70 32.56 -21.49
CA SER A 33 -54.49 32.12 -20.12
C SER A 33 -55.40 30.91 -19.87
N LYS A 34 -55.00 29.74 -20.35
CA LYS A 34 -55.38 28.50 -19.68
C LYS A 34 -54.79 28.65 -18.28
N LYS A 35 -55.65 28.82 -17.28
CA LYS A 35 -55.25 28.64 -15.89
C LYS A 35 -54.48 27.32 -15.85
N GLU A 36 -53.23 27.35 -15.40
CA GLU A 36 -52.62 26.16 -14.82
C GLU A 36 -53.55 25.75 -13.68
N GLU A 37 -54.53 24.91 -13.99
CA GLU A 37 -55.16 24.09 -12.98
C GLU A 37 -54.03 23.24 -12.42
N THR A 38 -53.46 23.69 -11.30
CA THR A 38 -52.79 22.79 -10.39
C THR A 38 -53.78 21.68 -10.11
N ARG A 39 -53.60 20.54 -10.80
CA ARG A 39 -54.31 19.31 -10.48
C ARG A 39 -54.22 19.12 -8.97
N PRO A 40 -55.29 18.68 -8.28
CA PRO A 40 -55.19 18.25 -6.89
C PRO A 40 -53.95 17.37 -6.74
N THR A 41 -53.14 17.57 -5.70
CA THR A 41 -51.93 16.75 -5.52
C THR A 41 -52.34 15.28 -5.50
N ASP A 42 -51.87 14.52 -6.49
CA ASP A 42 -52.11 13.08 -6.54
C ASP A 42 -51.37 12.46 -5.34
N PRO A 43 -52.07 11.77 -4.42
CA PRO A 43 -51.43 11.15 -3.26
C PRO A 43 -50.27 10.20 -3.64
N ASN A 44 -50.31 9.60 -4.84
CA ASN A 44 -49.23 8.78 -5.35
C ASN A 44 -48.00 9.60 -5.74
N VAL A 45 -48.21 10.81 -6.26
CA VAL A 45 -47.12 11.74 -6.56
C VAL A 45 -46.43 12.17 -5.26
N GLU A 46 -47.17 12.56 -4.23
CA GLU A 46 -46.59 12.99 -2.95
C GLU A 46 -45.76 11.87 -2.31
N LYS A 47 -46.29 10.64 -2.34
CA LYS A 47 -45.59 9.47 -1.78
C LYS A 47 -44.36 9.11 -2.62
N LEU A 48 -44.43 9.06 -3.95
CA LEU A 48 -43.27 8.82 -4.82
C LEU A 48 -42.20 9.91 -4.65
N ASP A 49 -42.60 11.19 -4.64
CA ASP A 49 -41.69 12.34 -4.43
C ASP A 49 -40.97 12.20 -3.07
N SER A 50 -41.67 11.74 -2.03
CA SER A 50 -41.07 11.46 -0.71
C SER A 50 -40.03 10.34 -0.76
N TYR A 51 -40.32 9.21 -1.41
CA TYR A 51 -39.35 8.11 -1.57
C TYR A 51 -38.14 8.55 -2.39
N VAL A 52 -38.36 9.23 -3.52
CA VAL A 52 -37.29 9.77 -4.36
C VAL A 52 -36.39 10.70 -3.56
N LYS A 53 -36.98 11.64 -2.81
CA LYS A 53 -36.21 12.57 -1.97
C LYS A 53 -35.38 11.82 -0.92
N ASN A 54 -35.98 10.85 -0.23
CA ASN A 54 -35.30 10.08 0.81
C ASN A 54 -34.16 9.24 0.26
N LEU A 55 -34.37 8.53 -0.86
CA LEU A 55 -33.32 7.71 -1.48
C LEU A 55 -32.24 8.57 -2.14
N THR A 56 -32.61 9.73 -2.71
CA THR A 56 -31.64 10.70 -3.23
C THR A 56 -30.76 11.24 -2.11
N ALA A 57 -31.36 11.66 -0.99
CA ALA A 57 -30.59 12.08 0.19
C ALA A 57 -29.69 10.94 0.69
N LEU A 58 -30.22 9.72 0.81
CA LEU A 58 -29.44 8.55 1.22
C LEU A 58 -28.24 8.29 0.30
N ARG A 59 -28.41 8.44 -1.02
CA ARG A 59 -27.33 8.31 -2.02
C ARG A 59 -26.31 9.46 -1.93
N ASP A 60 -26.76 10.68 -1.70
CA ASP A 60 -25.91 11.86 -1.86
C ASP A 60 -25.18 12.24 -0.56
N THR A 61 -25.74 11.88 0.60
CA THR A 61 -25.18 12.22 1.90
C THR A 61 -24.50 11.06 2.63
N SER A 62 -24.56 9.85 2.08
CA SER A 62 -23.86 8.69 2.66
C SER A 62 -22.34 8.82 2.51
N VAL A 63 -21.60 8.21 3.45
CA VAL A 63 -20.14 8.13 3.37
C VAL A 63 -19.74 6.91 2.54
N TYR A 64 -18.98 7.16 1.48
CA TYR A 64 -18.52 6.14 0.55
C TYR A 64 -17.03 5.88 0.73
N GLY A 65 -16.63 4.63 0.58
CA GLY A 65 -15.24 4.24 0.65
C GLY A 65 -15.04 2.76 0.87
N THR A 66 -13.85 2.45 1.35
CA THR A 66 -13.34 1.08 1.47
C THR A 66 -13.31 0.60 2.91
N TYR A 67 -13.64 1.43 3.89
CA TYR A 67 -13.60 1.04 5.29
C TYR A 67 -14.94 0.53 5.82
N THR A 68 -14.85 -0.26 6.88
CA THR A 68 -15.98 -0.72 7.69
C THR A 68 -16.90 0.44 8.04
N GLY A 69 -18.20 0.24 7.86
CA GLY A 69 -19.24 1.24 8.11
C GLY A 69 -19.50 2.22 6.96
N MET A 70 -18.66 2.24 5.92
CA MET A 70 -18.87 3.00 4.69
C MET A 70 -19.65 2.19 3.65
N TYR A 71 -20.24 2.86 2.66
CA TYR A 71 -20.83 2.20 1.51
C TYR A 71 -19.80 2.05 0.37
N PRO A 72 -19.79 0.94 -0.36
CA PRO A 72 -19.08 0.82 -1.62
C PRO A 72 -19.52 1.91 -2.61
N GLN A 73 -18.60 2.39 -3.45
CA GLN A 73 -18.91 3.45 -4.41
C GLN A 73 -19.95 2.97 -5.43
N GLU A 74 -19.83 1.71 -5.84
CA GLU A 74 -20.73 0.99 -6.73
C GLU A 74 -22.16 0.87 -6.16
N SER A 75 -22.36 0.95 -4.84
CA SER A 75 -23.70 0.91 -4.24
C SER A 75 -24.59 2.08 -4.68
N LYS A 76 -24.03 3.17 -5.22
CA LYS A 76 -24.84 4.24 -5.84
C LYS A 76 -25.70 3.74 -7.00
N GLU A 77 -25.24 2.70 -7.70
CA GLU A 77 -25.93 2.10 -8.83
C GLU A 77 -27.18 1.32 -8.41
N ILE A 78 -27.32 0.98 -7.12
CA ILE A 78 -28.54 0.37 -6.57
C ILE A 78 -29.70 1.39 -6.59
N LEU A 79 -29.41 2.65 -6.24
CA LEU A 79 -30.43 3.70 -6.07
C LEU A 79 -30.68 4.52 -7.33
N THR A 80 -29.63 4.77 -8.12
CA THR A 80 -29.69 5.67 -9.28
C THR A 80 -30.75 5.30 -10.33
N PRO A 81 -30.86 4.05 -10.82
CA PRO A 81 -31.82 3.69 -11.86
C PRO A 81 -33.26 3.74 -11.34
N VAL A 82 -33.53 3.28 -10.12
CA VAL A 82 -34.89 3.29 -9.56
C VAL A 82 -35.39 4.70 -9.25
N ILE A 83 -34.49 5.60 -8.82
CA ILE A 83 -34.81 7.04 -8.65
C ILE A 83 -35.15 7.66 -10.01
N SER A 84 -34.39 7.34 -11.05
CA SER A 84 -34.67 7.84 -12.40
C SER A 84 -36.00 7.32 -12.94
N GLU A 85 -36.31 6.04 -12.73
CA GLU A 85 -37.57 5.42 -13.13
C GLU A 85 -38.76 6.08 -12.42
N ALA A 86 -38.66 6.29 -11.10
CA ALA A 86 -39.70 6.95 -10.31
C ALA A 86 -39.92 8.41 -10.73
N ASN A 87 -38.86 9.18 -10.97
CA ASN A 87 -38.97 10.55 -11.49
C ASN A 87 -39.70 10.59 -12.84
N LYS A 88 -39.40 9.65 -13.75
CA LYS A 88 -40.11 9.54 -15.03
C LYS A 88 -41.59 9.23 -14.82
N LEU A 89 -41.92 8.33 -13.90
CA LEU A 89 -43.30 7.98 -13.58
C LEU A 89 -44.07 9.17 -13.00
N ILE A 90 -43.46 9.93 -12.08
CA ILE A 90 -44.03 11.15 -11.51
C ILE A 90 -44.37 12.18 -12.60
N LEU A 91 -43.48 12.38 -13.59
CA LEU A 91 -43.75 13.29 -14.70
C LEU A 91 -44.92 12.82 -15.57
N LEU A 92 -45.04 11.51 -15.82
CA LEU A 92 -46.17 10.94 -16.56
C LEU A 92 -47.50 11.11 -15.80
N ILE A 93 -47.51 10.96 -14.47
CA ILE A 93 -48.71 11.20 -13.66
C ILE A 93 -49.11 12.69 -13.71
N LYS A 94 -48.13 13.60 -13.58
CA LYS A 94 -48.37 15.05 -13.56
C LYS A 94 -48.83 15.59 -14.92
N TYR A 95 -48.20 15.15 -16.01
CA TYR A 95 -48.31 15.82 -17.32
C TYR A 95 -48.62 14.89 -18.49
N GLY A 96 -48.61 13.57 -18.30
CA GLY A 96 -48.84 12.60 -19.38
C GLY A 96 -50.29 12.61 -19.88
N ASP A 97 -50.44 12.40 -21.19
CA ASP A 97 -51.76 12.23 -21.83
C ASP A 97 -52.45 10.94 -21.40
N THR A 98 -51.66 9.89 -21.14
CA THR A 98 -52.12 8.60 -20.60
C THR A 98 -51.47 8.36 -19.23
N PRO A 99 -52.24 8.45 -18.13
CA PRO A 99 -51.71 8.17 -16.80
C PRO A 99 -51.22 6.72 -16.67
N PRO A 100 -50.13 6.47 -15.93
CA PRO A 100 -49.68 5.11 -15.63
C PRO A 100 -50.73 4.30 -14.88
N SER A 101 -50.70 2.97 -15.02
CA SER A 101 -51.63 2.11 -14.29
C SER A 101 -51.29 2.06 -12.79
N HIS A 102 -52.27 1.74 -11.95
CA HIS A 102 -52.02 1.53 -10.52
C HIS A 102 -50.98 0.42 -10.28
N ALA A 103 -50.95 -0.62 -11.12
CA ALA A 103 -49.96 -1.68 -11.05
C ALA A 103 -48.53 -1.17 -11.32
N ASP A 104 -48.34 -0.25 -12.28
CA ASP A 104 -47.04 0.34 -12.57
C ASP A 104 -46.53 1.19 -11.40
N ILE A 105 -47.44 1.93 -10.75
CA ILE A 105 -47.15 2.74 -9.56
C ILE A 105 -46.73 1.85 -8.38
N GLU A 106 -47.50 0.79 -8.09
CA GLU A 106 -47.17 -0.15 -7.02
C GLU A 106 -45.85 -0.88 -7.29
N GLN A 107 -45.59 -1.28 -8.54
CA GLN A 107 -44.32 -1.89 -8.91
C GLN A 107 -43.14 -0.93 -8.72
N CYS A 108 -43.33 0.36 -9.02
CA CYS A 108 -42.32 1.38 -8.76
C CYS A 108 -42.00 1.51 -7.26
N TYR A 109 -43.03 1.51 -6.39
CA TYR A 109 -42.81 1.51 -4.95
C TYR A 109 -42.01 0.30 -4.47
N VAL A 110 -42.38 -0.90 -4.91
CA VAL A 110 -41.65 -2.13 -4.55
C VAL A 110 -40.18 -2.05 -4.95
N LYS A 111 -39.87 -1.51 -6.15
CA LYS A 111 -38.50 -1.30 -6.61
C LYS A 111 -37.75 -0.29 -5.72
N LEU A 112 -38.37 0.82 -5.36
CA LEU A 112 -37.78 1.85 -4.49
C LEU A 112 -37.50 1.29 -3.08
N GLU A 113 -38.45 0.57 -2.49
CA GLU A 113 -38.30 -0.06 -1.17
C GLU A 113 -37.19 -1.11 -1.17
N LYS A 114 -37.18 -1.96 -2.19
CA LYS A 114 -36.14 -2.97 -2.35
C LYS A 114 -34.77 -2.32 -2.50
N ALA A 115 -34.62 -1.33 -3.37
CA ALA A 115 -33.36 -0.63 -3.58
C ALA A 115 -32.88 0.10 -2.31
N GLY A 116 -33.78 0.71 -1.55
CA GLY A 116 -33.44 1.31 -0.26
C GLY A 116 -32.95 0.30 0.76
N THR A 117 -33.54 -0.90 0.78
CA THR A 117 -33.13 -2.01 1.63
C THR A 117 -31.78 -2.57 1.21
N ASP A 118 -31.62 -2.88 -0.08
CA ASP A 118 -30.38 -3.40 -0.67
C ASP A 118 -29.22 -2.42 -0.47
N PHE A 119 -29.46 -1.12 -0.67
CA PHE A 119 -28.46 -0.08 -0.43
C PHE A 119 -27.98 -0.10 1.02
N LYS A 120 -28.90 -0.09 2.00
CA LYS A 120 -28.54 -0.14 3.42
C LYS A 120 -27.77 -1.42 3.78
N ALA A 121 -28.15 -2.55 3.19
CA ALA A 121 -27.49 -3.83 3.36
C ALA A 121 -26.08 -3.86 2.75
N SER A 122 -25.79 -3.01 1.75
CA SER A 122 -24.48 -2.94 1.11
C SER A 122 -23.38 -2.26 1.96
N LYS A 123 -23.73 -1.74 3.15
CA LYS A 123 -22.75 -1.13 4.06
C LYS A 123 -21.68 -2.17 4.43
N ARG A 124 -20.41 -1.78 4.29
CA ARG A 124 -19.27 -2.66 4.58
C ARG A 124 -19.24 -3.06 6.05
N THR A 125 -19.14 -4.36 6.30
CA THR A 125 -18.94 -4.92 7.64
C THR A 125 -17.47 -5.11 8.00
N GLU A 126 -16.59 -5.01 7.01
CA GLU A 126 -15.14 -5.10 7.13
C GLU A 126 -14.46 -4.14 6.14
N ASP A 127 -13.18 -3.87 6.36
CA ASP A 127 -12.39 -3.07 5.43
C ASP A 127 -12.19 -3.86 4.13
N ALA A 128 -12.39 -3.20 3.00
CA ALA A 128 -12.11 -3.75 1.68
C ALA A 128 -10.60 -3.95 1.54
N VAL A 129 -10.21 -5.16 1.18
CA VAL A 129 -8.84 -5.45 0.78
C VAL A 129 -8.63 -4.92 -0.63
N ILE A 130 -7.93 -3.79 -0.77
CA ILE A 130 -7.58 -3.23 -2.06
C ILE A 130 -6.13 -3.63 -2.38
N PRO A 131 -5.89 -4.52 -3.35
CA PRO A 131 -4.55 -4.87 -3.78
C PRO A 131 -3.79 -3.64 -4.25
N ALA A 132 -2.57 -3.47 -3.76
CA ALA A 132 -1.70 -2.34 -4.10
C ALA A 132 -0.23 -2.73 -3.96
N GLU A 133 0.67 -1.95 -4.56
CA GLU A 133 2.10 -2.06 -4.34
C GLU A 133 2.60 -0.82 -3.61
N LEU A 134 3.28 -1.00 -2.48
CA LEU A 134 3.90 0.10 -1.75
C LEU A 134 5.18 0.55 -2.45
N PHE A 135 5.20 1.78 -2.96
CA PHE A 135 6.40 2.46 -3.42
C PHE A 135 6.96 3.39 -2.34
N VAL A 136 8.29 3.41 -2.20
CA VAL A 136 9.01 4.29 -1.26
C VAL A 136 10.23 4.89 -1.96
N ASN A 137 10.39 6.21 -1.83
CA ASN A 137 11.51 6.94 -2.45
C ASN A 137 12.54 7.41 -1.42
N GLY A 138 13.45 6.52 -1.01
CA GLY A 138 14.58 6.84 -0.14
C GLY A 138 15.44 7.99 -0.62
N MET A 139 15.57 8.16 -1.93
CA MET A 139 16.37 9.24 -2.52
C MET A 139 15.77 10.62 -2.27
N ASN A 140 14.45 10.70 -2.07
CA ASN A 140 13.75 11.94 -1.75
C ASN A 140 13.16 11.93 -0.32
N GLY A 141 13.87 11.25 0.60
CA GLY A 141 13.54 11.26 2.03
C GLY A 141 12.38 10.35 2.43
N GLY A 142 11.85 9.53 1.52
CA GLY A 142 10.84 8.51 1.80
C GLY A 142 11.43 7.26 2.47
N TYR A 143 10.83 6.74 3.53
CA TYR A 143 11.27 5.50 4.16
C TYR A 143 10.19 4.83 4.99
N ILE A 144 10.41 3.55 5.29
CA ILE A 144 9.61 2.82 6.27
C ILE A 144 10.40 2.80 7.58
N ASP A 145 9.79 3.27 8.65
CA ASP A 145 10.31 3.18 10.01
C ASP A 145 9.55 2.08 10.75
N PHE A 146 10.24 1.02 11.12
CA PHE A 146 9.66 -0.12 11.84
C PHE A 146 9.79 0.04 13.37
N GLY A 147 10.36 1.15 13.85
CA GLY A 147 10.74 1.32 15.25
C GLY A 147 11.94 0.47 15.64
N SER A 148 12.26 0.46 16.93
CA SER A 148 13.40 -0.28 17.48
C SER A 148 12.92 -1.49 18.30
N SER A 149 13.46 -2.68 17.99
CA SER A 149 13.23 -3.88 18.78
C SER A 149 14.42 -4.84 18.66
N PRO A 150 14.89 -5.44 19.76
CA PRO A 150 15.85 -6.53 19.70
C PRO A 150 15.34 -7.72 18.86
N GLU A 151 14.02 -7.90 18.74
CA GLU A 151 13.43 -8.97 17.93
C GLU A 151 13.68 -8.84 16.42
N TYR A 152 14.23 -7.72 15.96
CA TYR A 152 14.63 -7.55 14.56
C TYR A 152 16.03 -8.10 14.29
N SER A 153 16.82 -8.39 15.33
CA SER A 153 18.26 -8.60 15.17
C SER A 153 18.89 -9.59 16.15
N VAL A 154 18.20 -9.98 17.24
CA VAL A 154 18.70 -10.85 18.31
C VAL A 154 17.77 -12.05 18.46
N PHE A 155 18.25 -13.23 18.06
CA PHE A 155 17.49 -14.49 17.94
C PHE A 155 18.10 -15.66 18.74
N GLY A 156 19.05 -15.37 19.63
CA GLY A 156 19.72 -16.38 20.46
C GLY A 156 20.91 -15.80 21.22
N ASN A 157 21.66 -16.68 21.86
CA ASN A 157 22.91 -16.31 22.54
C ASN A 157 24.03 -16.05 21.52
N PRO A 158 25.01 -15.18 21.83
CA PRO A 158 26.17 -14.95 20.96
C PRO A 158 26.91 -16.25 20.61
N GLY A 159 26.99 -16.58 19.31
CA GLY A 159 27.59 -17.82 18.82
C GLY A 159 26.62 -18.99 18.69
N SER A 160 25.31 -18.75 18.85
CA SER A 160 24.24 -19.71 18.59
C SER A 160 23.01 -19.02 18.00
N GLN A 161 23.22 -17.94 17.24
CA GLN A 161 22.15 -17.21 16.56
C GLN A 161 21.72 -17.97 15.30
N GLN A 162 20.42 -17.98 15.05
CA GLN A 162 19.84 -18.43 13.79
C GLN A 162 18.64 -17.58 13.43
N PHE A 163 18.46 -17.29 12.14
CA PHE A 163 17.33 -16.53 11.66
C PHE A 163 17.25 -16.55 10.14
N THR A 164 16.10 -16.11 9.62
CA THR A 164 15.88 -15.88 8.19
C THR A 164 15.24 -14.52 8.00
N VAL A 165 15.72 -13.76 7.02
CA VAL A 165 15.03 -12.56 6.53
C VAL A 165 14.65 -12.81 5.08
N GLU A 166 13.39 -12.61 4.74
CA GLU A 166 12.92 -12.78 3.37
C GLU A 166 11.85 -11.74 3.01
N THR A 167 11.87 -11.32 1.75
CA THR A 167 10.96 -10.30 1.23
C THR A 167 11.02 -10.25 -0.28
N TRP A 168 10.02 -9.63 -0.90
CA TRP A 168 10.08 -9.21 -2.28
C TRP A 168 10.49 -7.74 -2.39
N PHE A 169 11.36 -7.44 -3.37
CA PHE A 169 11.69 -6.07 -3.77
C PHE A 169 11.48 -5.86 -5.26
N LYS A 170 11.20 -4.62 -5.64
CA LYS A 170 11.27 -4.15 -7.02
C LYS A 170 11.96 -2.78 -7.01
N PHE A 171 13.26 -2.73 -7.31
CA PHE A 171 14.01 -1.48 -7.27
C PHE A 171 13.78 -0.64 -8.52
N THR A 172 13.60 0.66 -8.33
CA THR A 172 13.39 1.62 -9.43
C THR A 172 14.59 2.53 -9.62
N ASN A 173 15.32 2.85 -8.55
CA ASN A 173 16.48 3.72 -8.60
C ASN A 173 17.47 3.39 -7.48
N ILE A 174 18.75 3.28 -7.83
CA ILE A 174 19.87 2.97 -6.94
C ILE A 174 21.03 3.89 -7.32
N ASN A 175 21.74 4.42 -6.32
CA ASN A 175 22.92 5.23 -6.53
C ASN A 175 24.10 4.73 -5.69
N GLY A 176 24.84 3.78 -6.24
CA GLY A 176 26.00 3.16 -5.61
C GLY A 176 25.58 2.21 -4.49
N PHE A 177 25.50 2.72 -3.27
CA PHE A 177 25.19 1.93 -2.07
C PHE A 177 23.85 2.38 -1.48
N GLY A 178 22.84 1.51 -1.54
CA GLY A 178 21.51 1.72 -0.97
C GLY A 178 21.11 0.66 0.06
N ALA A 179 20.56 1.08 1.20
CA ALA A 179 19.99 0.22 2.22
C ALA A 179 18.53 -0.11 1.86
N ALA A 180 18.27 -1.36 1.48
CA ALA A 180 16.91 -1.82 1.19
C ALA A 180 16.13 -2.03 2.49
N ILE A 181 16.73 -2.74 3.47
CA ILE A 181 16.23 -2.88 4.85
C ILE A 181 17.45 -2.98 5.77
N THR A 182 17.42 -2.31 6.92
CA THR A 182 18.56 -2.32 7.83
C THR A 182 18.18 -2.24 9.31
N THR A 183 18.86 -3.07 10.11
CA THR A 183 19.01 -2.91 11.57
C THR A 183 20.41 -2.44 11.94
N PHE A 184 21.22 -2.07 10.95
CA PHE A 184 22.67 -1.96 11.09
C PHE A 184 23.04 -0.71 11.89
N TYR A 185 23.99 -0.88 12.79
CA TYR A 185 24.59 0.21 13.54
C TYR A 185 26.10 0.18 13.35
N GLU A 186 26.69 1.35 13.09
CA GLU A 186 28.12 1.51 12.95
C GLU A 186 28.61 2.77 13.67
N ASN A 187 29.59 2.60 14.56
CA ASN A 187 30.35 3.69 15.14
C ASN A 187 31.84 3.39 15.00
N GLY A 188 32.48 4.07 14.04
CA GLY A 188 33.89 3.87 13.74
C GLY A 188 34.83 4.36 14.84
N GLY A 189 34.44 5.39 15.60
CA GLY A 189 35.25 5.91 16.71
C GLY A 189 35.38 4.89 17.84
N SER A 190 34.27 4.27 18.24
CA SER A 190 34.26 3.21 19.26
C SER A 190 34.55 1.82 18.69
N ARG A 191 34.76 1.70 17.37
CA ARG A 191 34.92 0.43 16.65
C ARG A 191 33.82 -0.59 16.98
N VAL A 192 32.56 -0.15 16.89
CA VAL A 192 31.38 -0.99 17.12
C VAL A 192 30.58 -1.14 15.83
N ARG A 193 30.22 -2.37 15.49
CA ARG A 193 29.21 -2.71 14.49
C ARG A 193 28.21 -3.69 15.08
N LYS A 194 26.92 -3.50 14.79
CA LYS A 194 25.83 -4.40 15.22
C LYS A 194 24.79 -4.55 14.12
N GLY A 195 24.07 -5.67 14.15
CA GLY A 195 22.94 -5.99 13.30
C GLY A 195 23.32 -6.40 11.88
N TRP A 196 22.34 -6.24 10.99
CA TRP A 196 22.41 -6.65 9.59
C TRP A 196 21.80 -5.60 8.65
N MET A 197 22.15 -5.68 7.38
CA MET A 197 21.59 -4.81 6.33
C MET A 197 21.41 -5.58 5.03
N ILE A 198 20.19 -5.63 4.50
CA ILE A 198 19.98 -5.93 3.09
C ILE A 198 20.30 -4.65 2.31
N ASN A 199 21.28 -4.73 1.42
CA ASN A 199 21.74 -3.58 0.65
C ASN A 199 21.98 -3.93 -0.81
N HIS A 200 21.79 -2.91 -1.64
CA HIS A 200 22.36 -2.89 -2.97
C HIS A 200 23.72 -2.21 -2.93
N PHE A 201 24.73 -2.84 -3.54
CA PHE A 201 26.10 -2.35 -3.55
C PHE A 201 26.62 -2.18 -4.97
N ASP A 202 27.22 -1.02 -5.20
CA ASP A 202 27.85 -0.57 -6.43
C ASP A 202 26.94 -0.64 -7.68
N ASN A 203 25.63 -0.50 -7.50
CA ASN A 203 24.63 -0.70 -8.55
C ASN A 203 24.68 -2.10 -9.23
N GLN A 204 25.31 -3.10 -8.61
CA GLN A 204 25.47 -4.43 -9.20
C GLN A 204 24.92 -5.58 -8.36
N ARG A 205 24.96 -5.50 -7.03
CA ARG A 205 24.72 -6.67 -6.18
C ARG A 205 23.72 -6.38 -5.08
N LEU A 206 22.71 -7.24 -4.94
CA LEU A 206 21.84 -7.28 -3.76
C LEU A 206 22.44 -8.29 -2.78
N ARG A 207 22.84 -7.82 -1.61
CA ARG A 207 23.53 -8.61 -0.59
C ARG A 207 22.97 -8.34 0.80
N MET A 208 23.27 -9.23 1.73
CA MET A 208 23.03 -8.98 3.14
C MET A 208 24.35 -8.90 3.88
N SER A 209 24.62 -7.75 4.47
CA SER A 209 25.81 -7.51 5.31
C SER A 209 25.48 -7.88 6.76
N TYR A 210 26.34 -8.68 7.37
CA TYR A 210 26.23 -9.13 8.77
C TYR A 210 27.41 -8.60 9.57
N SER A 211 27.14 -7.95 10.69
CA SER A 211 28.19 -7.57 11.64
C SER A 211 28.69 -8.78 12.42
N MET A 212 30.01 -8.87 12.58
CA MET A 212 30.67 -9.91 13.35
C MET A 212 31.37 -9.32 14.59
N SER A 213 31.72 -10.18 15.55
CA SER A 213 32.35 -9.80 16.82
C SER A 213 33.68 -9.05 16.66
N ALA A 214 34.41 -9.31 15.58
CA ALA A 214 35.56 -8.50 15.20
C ALA A 214 35.08 -7.32 14.33
N TYR A 215 35.38 -6.09 14.75
CA TYR A 215 34.91 -4.87 14.07
C TYR A 215 35.23 -4.83 12.57
N ASP A 216 36.45 -5.23 12.16
CA ASP A 216 36.88 -5.25 10.75
C ASP A 216 36.37 -6.48 9.97
N ASN A 217 35.47 -7.25 10.57
CA ASN A 217 34.92 -8.44 9.96
C ASN A 217 33.41 -8.30 9.73
N MET A 218 33.01 -8.52 8.49
CA MET A 218 31.64 -8.57 8.04
C MET A 218 31.51 -9.69 7.03
N LEU A 219 30.35 -10.36 7.04
CA LEU A 219 30.00 -11.31 6.00
C LEU A 219 29.00 -10.64 5.07
N GLU A 220 29.23 -10.71 3.76
CA GLU A 220 28.44 -9.98 2.76
C GLU A 220 28.03 -10.85 1.56
N PRO A 221 27.45 -12.05 1.77
CA PRO A 221 26.96 -12.87 0.68
C PRO A 221 25.76 -12.20 -0.01
N GLY A 222 25.58 -12.51 -1.29
CA GLY A 222 24.58 -11.85 -2.12
C GLY A 222 24.52 -12.36 -3.54
N ALA A 223 23.60 -11.79 -4.30
CA ALA A 223 23.35 -12.12 -5.69
C ALA A 223 23.67 -10.92 -6.59
N ASP A 224 24.10 -11.20 -7.82
CA ASP A 224 24.15 -10.18 -8.85
C ASP A 224 22.72 -9.77 -9.22
N LEU A 225 22.47 -8.47 -9.20
CA LEU A 225 21.19 -7.83 -9.47
C LEU A 225 21.44 -6.43 -10.08
N PRO A 226 22.07 -6.36 -11.27
CA PRO A 226 22.32 -5.09 -11.95
C PRO A 226 21.01 -4.42 -12.35
N MET A 227 20.95 -3.09 -12.21
CA MET A 227 19.75 -2.33 -12.60
C MET A 227 19.40 -2.43 -14.10
N SER A 228 20.39 -2.67 -14.96
CA SER A 228 20.18 -2.86 -16.41
C SER A 228 19.37 -4.12 -16.76
N GLY A 229 19.36 -5.14 -15.89
CA GLY A 229 18.62 -6.38 -16.10
C GLY A 229 17.45 -6.61 -15.14
N PHE A 230 17.50 -6.00 -13.95
CA PHE A 230 16.52 -6.24 -12.88
C PHE A 230 15.76 -4.99 -12.42
N GLY A 231 16.08 -3.81 -12.98
CA GLY A 231 15.33 -2.60 -12.71
C GLY A 231 13.84 -2.79 -13.00
N ASN A 232 12.98 -2.33 -12.09
CA ASN A 232 11.53 -2.46 -12.17
C ASN A 232 11.01 -3.91 -12.25
N THR A 233 11.81 -4.91 -11.84
CA THR A 233 11.39 -6.31 -11.77
C THR A 233 11.28 -6.78 -10.32
N TRP A 234 10.21 -7.52 -9.99
CA TRP A 234 10.05 -8.15 -8.69
C TRP A 234 11.07 -9.28 -8.51
N VAL A 235 11.82 -9.22 -7.42
CA VAL A 235 12.79 -10.24 -7.00
C VAL A 235 12.49 -10.65 -5.58
N HIS A 236 12.36 -11.95 -5.35
CA HIS A 236 12.35 -12.52 -4.01
C HIS A 236 13.78 -12.67 -3.52
N PHE A 237 14.07 -12.14 -2.35
CA PHE A 237 15.36 -12.26 -1.70
C PHE A 237 15.15 -12.90 -0.34
N ALA A 238 15.90 -13.96 -0.04
CA ALA A 238 15.94 -14.56 1.28
C ALA A 238 17.38 -14.80 1.71
N ALA A 239 17.68 -14.50 2.97
CA ALA A 239 18.98 -14.73 3.55
C ALA A 239 18.82 -15.45 4.89
N VAL A 240 19.49 -16.60 4.99
CA VAL A 240 19.38 -17.54 6.11
C VAL A 240 20.72 -17.57 6.84
N TYR A 241 20.70 -17.32 8.13
CA TYR A 241 21.88 -17.32 9.00
C TYR A 241 21.77 -18.44 10.04
N ASN A 242 22.86 -19.15 10.28
CA ASN A 242 23.00 -20.07 11.41
C ASN A 242 24.46 -20.16 11.88
N ASP A 243 24.74 -19.72 13.11
CA ASP A 243 26.08 -19.78 13.73
C ASP A 243 26.65 -21.20 13.75
N ASN A 244 25.78 -22.20 13.90
CA ASN A 244 26.12 -23.63 13.96
C ASN A 244 26.11 -24.31 12.58
N GLY A 245 25.86 -23.53 11.53
CA GLY A 245 25.82 -23.99 10.15
C GLY A 245 24.62 -24.86 9.80
N PHE A 246 24.69 -25.50 8.62
CA PHE A 246 23.57 -26.24 8.03
C PHE A 246 23.90 -27.73 7.97
N ASN A 247 23.62 -28.48 9.04
CA ASN A 247 23.89 -29.92 9.12
C ASN A 247 25.35 -30.31 8.80
N GLY A 248 26.31 -29.48 9.24
CA GLY A 248 27.73 -29.72 9.02
C GLY A 248 28.23 -29.46 7.60
N GLU A 249 27.42 -28.84 6.73
CA GLU A 249 27.80 -28.46 5.37
C GLU A 249 29.00 -27.52 5.35
N ARG A 250 29.95 -27.77 4.45
CA ARG A 250 31.23 -27.06 4.35
C ARG A 250 31.48 -26.57 2.93
N ASP A 251 32.26 -25.49 2.82
CA ASP A 251 32.77 -25.02 1.54
C ASP A 251 33.88 -25.95 0.99
N GLY A 252 34.38 -25.63 -0.21
CA GLY A 252 35.46 -26.39 -0.85
C GLY A 252 36.78 -26.41 -0.08
N ASN A 253 36.95 -25.53 0.90
CA ASN A 253 38.12 -25.47 1.79
C ASN A 253 37.86 -26.15 3.15
N GLY A 254 36.70 -26.78 3.32
CA GLY A 254 36.32 -27.46 4.57
C GLY A 254 35.82 -26.51 5.66
N ASN A 255 35.55 -25.23 5.39
CA ASN A 255 35.01 -24.30 6.38
C ASN A 255 33.48 -24.43 6.49
N LEU A 256 32.95 -24.33 7.71
CA LEU A 256 31.49 -24.44 7.96
C LEU A 256 30.73 -23.30 7.27
N ILE A 257 29.73 -23.65 6.47
CA ILE A 257 28.80 -22.69 5.87
C ILE A 257 27.81 -22.22 6.92
N VAL A 258 27.73 -20.90 7.12
CA VAL A 258 26.90 -20.25 8.14
C VAL A 258 25.86 -19.30 7.57
N ILE A 259 25.96 -18.97 6.28
CA ILE A 259 24.96 -18.18 5.56
C ILE A 259 24.60 -18.85 4.24
N LYS A 260 23.31 -18.82 3.90
CA LYS A 260 22.78 -19.12 2.57
C LYS A 260 21.91 -17.96 2.09
N VAL A 261 22.12 -17.52 0.84
CA VAL A 261 21.33 -16.48 0.20
C VAL A 261 20.62 -17.06 -1.01
N TYR A 262 19.32 -16.77 -1.10
CA TYR A 262 18.44 -17.21 -2.17
C TYR A 262 17.90 -16.01 -2.94
N ARG A 263 17.86 -16.14 -4.26
CA ARG A 263 17.20 -15.21 -5.17
C ARG A 263 16.15 -15.97 -5.96
N ASN A 264 14.90 -15.54 -5.91
CA ASN A 264 13.78 -16.23 -6.55
C ASN A 264 13.69 -17.72 -6.17
N GLY A 265 14.05 -18.06 -4.94
CA GLY A 265 14.04 -19.42 -4.40
C GLY A 265 15.24 -20.30 -4.78
N GLU A 266 16.16 -19.80 -5.59
CA GLU A 266 17.40 -20.49 -5.97
C GLU A 266 18.54 -20.07 -5.06
N LEU A 267 19.34 -21.03 -4.57
CA LEU A 267 20.56 -20.74 -3.80
C LEU A 267 21.60 -20.09 -4.72
N VAL A 268 21.99 -18.86 -4.41
CA VAL A 268 22.90 -18.06 -5.25
C VAL A 268 24.22 -17.72 -4.57
N SER A 269 24.27 -17.80 -3.24
CA SER A 269 25.50 -17.53 -2.50
C SER A 269 25.51 -18.22 -1.14
N THR A 270 26.71 -18.59 -0.69
CA THR A 270 26.99 -19.07 0.65
C THR A 270 28.14 -18.29 1.25
N ALA A 271 28.25 -18.27 2.58
CA ALA A 271 29.42 -17.72 3.25
C ALA A 271 29.83 -18.55 4.47
N THR A 272 31.12 -18.53 4.75
CA THR A 272 31.77 -19.12 5.91
C THR A 272 32.34 -18.01 6.80
N LYS A 273 32.56 -18.30 8.08
CA LYS A 273 33.21 -17.34 8.98
C LYS A 273 34.68 -17.16 8.57
N ARG A 274 35.21 -15.94 8.69
CA ARG A 274 36.65 -15.68 8.47
C ARG A 274 37.50 -16.42 9.51
N ASN A 275 37.08 -16.41 10.77
CA ASN A 275 37.67 -17.19 11.86
C ASN A 275 36.58 -17.99 12.58
N SER A 276 36.93 -19.17 13.09
CA SER A 276 35.98 -20.02 13.82
C SER A 276 35.38 -19.37 15.07
N SER A 277 36.09 -18.40 15.66
CA SER A 277 35.66 -17.65 16.84
C SER A 277 34.73 -16.47 16.53
N ASP A 278 34.57 -16.09 15.25
CA ASP A 278 33.69 -14.99 14.87
C ASP A 278 32.23 -15.33 15.16
N LYS A 279 31.51 -14.38 15.74
CA LYS A 279 30.09 -14.51 16.09
C LYS A 279 29.31 -13.37 15.48
N TYR A 280 28.09 -13.63 15.02
CA TYR A 280 27.19 -12.55 14.64
C TYR A 280 26.81 -11.70 15.85
N VAL A 281 26.76 -10.38 15.68
CA VAL A 281 26.41 -9.41 16.72
C VAL A 281 25.09 -8.76 16.37
N GLY A 282 24.02 -9.13 17.07
CA GLY A 282 22.71 -8.49 16.87
C GLY A 282 22.68 -7.04 17.35
N ASN A 283 21.83 -6.22 16.76
CA ASN A 283 21.56 -4.87 17.24
C ASN A 283 20.49 -4.88 18.33
N ASP A 284 20.90 -4.53 19.54
CA ASP A 284 20.10 -4.40 20.76
C ASP A 284 19.94 -2.93 21.20
N LEU A 285 20.41 -1.98 20.38
CA LEU A 285 20.31 -0.55 20.65
C LEU A 285 18.90 -0.02 20.30
N PRO A 286 18.46 1.08 20.91
CA PRO A 286 17.17 1.72 20.61
C PRO A 286 17.24 2.54 19.30
N ILE A 287 17.60 1.87 18.21
CA ILE A 287 17.72 2.44 16.86
C ILE A 287 16.70 1.77 15.98
N SER A 288 15.97 2.57 15.21
CA SER A 288 14.94 2.05 14.31
C SER A 288 15.53 1.12 13.26
N MET A 289 14.85 0.00 13.01
CA MET A 289 14.97 -0.68 11.74
C MET A 289 14.29 0.17 10.67
N THR A 290 14.93 0.35 9.52
CA THR A 290 14.37 1.14 8.41
C THR A 290 14.47 0.42 7.07
N ALA A 291 13.57 0.74 6.15
CA ALA A 291 13.67 0.37 4.74
C ALA A 291 13.89 1.59 3.84
N PHE A 292 14.56 1.37 2.71
CA PHE A 292 14.89 2.35 1.65
C PHE A 292 15.89 3.45 2.01
N LEU A 293 16.34 3.52 3.27
CA LEU A 293 17.50 4.27 3.72
C LEU A 293 18.01 3.73 5.05
N GLU A 294 19.18 4.22 5.48
CA GLU A 294 19.73 4.04 6.81
C GLU A 294 19.62 5.34 7.62
N ILE A 295 19.23 5.22 8.89
CA ILE A 295 19.37 6.28 9.89
C ILE A 295 20.64 6.03 10.70
N ARG A 296 21.57 6.98 10.71
CA ARG A 296 22.80 6.92 11.50
C ARG A 296 22.53 7.25 12.96
N SER A 297 23.51 6.98 13.81
CA SER A 297 23.46 7.27 15.26
C SER A 297 23.25 8.74 15.61
N ASP A 298 23.63 9.66 14.72
CA ASP A 298 23.41 11.11 14.86
C ASP A 298 22.05 11.57 14.31
N GLY A 299 21.20 10.64 13.85
CA GLY A 299 19.89 10.92 13.25
C GLY A 299 19.93 11.29 11.78
N SER A 300 21.11 11.42 11.16
CA SER A 300 21.22 11.70 9.72
C SER A 300 20.83 10.50 8.87
N THR A 301 20.33 10.75 7.66
CA THR A 301 19.95 9.69 6.71
C THR A 301 21.02 9.46 5.64
N THR A 302 21.28 8.20 5.30
CA THR A 302 22.27 7.81 4.29
C THR A 302 21.84 6.52 3.57
N ARG A 303 22.68 6.03 2.64
CA ARG A 303 22.50 4.79 1.86
C ARG A 303 21.07 4.66 1.32
N LYS A 304 20.68 5.58 0.46
CA LYS A 304 19.29 5.77 -0.01
C LYS A 304 19.02 4.96 -1.28
N ILE A 305 17.81 4.39 -1.39
CA ILE A 305 17.36 3.63 -2.56
C ILE A 305 15.85 3.85 -2.75
N ALA A 306 15.35 3.68 -3.99
CA ALA A 306 13.92 3.76 -4.27
C ALA A 306 13.41 2.46 -4.87
N GLY A 307 12.18 2.11 -4.53
CA GLY A 307 11.54 0.91 -5.05
C GLY A 307 10.28 0.52 -4.33
N TYR A 308 9.89 -0.74 -4.52
CA TYR A 308 8.73 -1.35 -3.91
C TYR A 308 9.15 -2.52 -3.03
N ILE A 309 8.32 -2.81 -2.03
CA ILE A 309 8.47 -3.91 -1.07
C ILE A 309 7.12 -4.60 -0.86
N LYS A 310 7.14 -5.92 -0.64
CA LYS A 310 5.99 -6.69 -0.15
C LYS A 310 6.46 -7.98 0.52
N ASP A 311 5.57 -8.55 1.32
CA ASP A 311 5.74 -9.82 2.02
C ASP A 311 7.07 -9.87 2.80
N PHE A 312 7.33 -8.85 3.63
CA PHE A 312 8.56 -8.76 4.42
C PHE A 312 8.43 -9.57 5.72
N HIS A 313 9.30 -10.54 5.94
CA HIS A 313 9.27 -11.40 7.11
C HIS A 313 10.66 -11.58 7.75
N ILE A 314 10.67 -11.64 9.08
CA ILE A 314 11.83 -12.03 9.89
C ILE A 314 11.44 -13.27 10.71
N TRP A 315 12.21 -14.34 10.58
CA TRP A 315 12.01 -15.62 11.25
C TRP A 315 13.12 -15.88 12.27
N LYS A 316 12.78 -16.44 13.42
CA LYS A 316 13.70 -16.84 14.51
C LYS A 316 14.44 -18.15 14.23
N THR A 317 14.21 -18.76 13.07
CA THR A 317 14.77 -20.05 12.65
C THR A 317 15.49 -19.92 11.33
N ALA A 318 16.42 -20.84 11.08
CA ALA A 318 17.05 -20.99 9.78
C ALA A 318 16.14 -21.81 8.84
N LYS A 319 15.44 -21.14 7.92
CA LYS A 319 14.53 -21.78 6.96
C LYS A 319 15.30 -22.62 5.93
N THR A 320 14.72 -23.75 5.55
CA THR A 320 15.24 -24.65 4.52
C THR A 320 14.95 -24.12 3.11
N ALA A 321 15.65 -24.65 2.10
CA ALA A 321 15.41 -24.29 0.71
C ALA A 321 13.97 -24.60 0.24
N VAL A 322 13.33 -25.62 0.81
CA VAL A 322 11.93 -25.98 0.55
C VAL A 322 11.01 -24.89 1.09
N GLU A 323 11.17 -24.54 2.38
CA GLU A 323 10.36 -23.48 3.01
C GLU A 323 10.53 -22.13 2.29
N ILE A 324 11.76 -21.77 1.86
CA ILE A 324 12.00 -20.56 1.07
C ILE A 324 11.21 -20.57 -0.25
N ASN A 325 11.14 -21.70 -0.94
CA ASN A 325 10.35 -21.80 -2.18
C ASN A 325 8.84 -21.75 -1.90
N GLN A 326 8.38 -22.37 -0.81
CA GLN A 326 6.98 -22.32 -0.39
C GLN A 326 6.54 -20.91 -0.01
N LEU A 327 7.39 -20.15 0.70
CA LEU A 327 7.15 -18.73 1.01
C LEU A 327 7.09 -17.88 -0.26
N LYS A 328 8.08 -18.03 -1.16
CA LYS A 328 8.12 -17.33 -2.46
C LYS A 328 6.85 -17.59 -3.28
N ASN A 329 6.42 -18.84 -3.36
CA ASN A 329 5.25 -19.26 -4.15
C ASN A 329 3.91 -19.00 -3.44
N LYS A 330 3.93 -18.48 -2.21
CA LYS A 330 2.75 -18.32 -1.33
C LYS A 330 2.00 -19.63 -1.06
N GLU A 331 2.72 -20.75 -1.05
CA GLU A 331 2.22 -22.06 -0.60
C GLU A 331 2.11 -22.09 0.94
N ILE A 332 3.01 -21.36 1.62
CA ILE A 332 2.84 -20.98 3.03
C ILE A 332 2.23 -19.59 3.07
N ILE A 333 1.02 -19.50 3.63
CA ILE A 333 0.37 -18.22 3.92
C ILE A 333 0.83 -17.79 5.31
N VAL A 334 1.66 -16.74 5.37
CA VAL A 334 2.12 -16.17 6.64
C VAL A 334 0.97 -15.39 7.27
N SER A 335 0.53 -15.85 8.43
CA SER A 335 -0.66 -15.37 9.13
C SER A 335 -0.35 -14.50 10.34
N GLY A 336 0.87 -14.57 10.87
CA GLY A 336 1.25 -13.96 12.15
C GLY A 336 1.16 -14.90 13.35
N THR A 337 0.62 -16.11 13.16
CA THR A 337 0.44 -17.12 14.22
C THR A 337 1.60 -18.11 14.32
N GLU A 338 2.55 -18.04 13.40
CA GLU A 338 3.72 -18.91 13.35
C GLU A 338 4.61 -18.65 14.57
N THR A 339 4.95 -19.71 15.30
CA THR A 339 5.68 -19.60 16.57
C THR A 339 7.10 -19.06 16.42
N ASP A 340 7.68 -19.19 15.22
CA ASP A 340 9.01 -18.71 14.88
C ASP A 340 9.01 -17.41 14.08
N LEU A 341 7.86 -16.77 13.82
CA LEU A 341 7.82 -15.45 13.19
C LEU A 341 8.17 -14.38 14.23
N ALA A 342 9.24 -13.62 13.97
CA ALA A 342 9.63 -12.48 14.80
C ALA A 342 8.81 -11.24 14.47
N CYS A 343 8.56 -10.98 13.20
CA CYS A 343 7.64 -9.94 12.72
C CYS A 343 7.41 -10.12 11.22
N GLY A 344 6.34 -9.54 10.70
CA GLY A 344 6.10 -9.54 9.26
C GLY A 344 5.15 -8.45 8.79
N TRP A 345 5.34 -7.95 7.58
CA TRP A 345 4.47 -6.95 6.96
C TRP A 345 4.10 -7.34 5.53
N ASP A 346 2.80 -7.30 5.25
CA ASP A 346 2.23 -7.67 3.95
C ASP A 346 2.64 -6.68 2.83
N PHE A 347 2.33 -5.39 3.00
CA PHE A 347 2.56 -4.33 2.01
C PHE A 347 2.07 -4.63 0.57
N SER A 348 1.21 -5.63 0.35
CA SER A 348 0.58 -5.92 -0.96
C SER A 348 -0.86 -5.40 -1.10
N LYS A 349 -1.28 -4.53 -0.17
CA LYS A 349 -2.59 -3.89 -0.11
C LYS A 349 -2.52 -2.55 0.61
N THR A 350 -3.44 -1.64 0.28
CA THR A 350 -3.56 -0.36 0.98
C THR A 350 -3.82 -0.56 2.48
N VAL A 351 -3.38 0.39 3.28
CA VAL A 351 -3.60 0.42 4.73
C VAL A 351 -4.48 1.61 5.12
N ARG A 352 -5.12 1.51 6.29
CA ARG A 352 -5.97 2.59 6.82
C ARG A 352 -5.18 3.79 7.33
N ASP A 353 -4.03 3.52 7.93
CA ASP A 353 -3.18 4.53 8.56
C ASP A 353 -1.71 4.21 8.26
N ASP A 354 -1.12 5.02 7.39
CA ASP A 354 0.29 4.93 7.02
C ASP A 354 1.23 5.22 8.21
N ASN A 355 0.73 5.74 9.34
CA ASN A 355 1.51 5.97 10.56
C ASN A 355 1.49 4.80 11.55
N ASN A 356 0.67 3.77 11.30
CA ASN A 356 0.49 2.66 12.23
C ASN A 356 0.12 1.37 11.49
N ILE A 357 1.04 0.91 10.64
CA ILE A 357 0.92 -0.34 9.89
C ILE A 357 1.35 -1.49 10.80
N ARG A 358 0.36 -2.12 11.44
CA ARG A 358 0.59 -3.29 12.29
C ARG A 358 1.24 -4.42 11.52
N ASP A 359 2.22 -5.04 12.16
CA ASP A 359 2.81 -6.27 11.67
C ASP A 359 1.81 -7.44 11.83
N LEU A 360 2.02 -8.54 11.11
CA LEU A 360 1.15 -9.70 11.11
C LEU A 360 1.02 -10.33 12.52
N THR A 361 2.04 -10.21 13.36
CA THR A 361 1.99 -10.73 14.74
C THR A 361 1.20 -9.82 15.70
N GLY A 362 0.90 -8.58 15.29
CA GLY A 362 0.26 -7.54 16.09
C GLY A 362 1.16 -6.88 17.14
N ARG A 363 2.41 -7.32 17.27
CA ARG A 363 3.36 -6.88 18.33
C ARG A 363 4.14 -5.63 17.95
N HIS A 364 4.32 -5.41 16.66
CA HIS A 364 5.10 -4.31 16.09
C HIS A 364 4.23 -3.43 15.19
N SER A 365 4.72 -2.23 14.87
CA SER A 365 4.07 -1.33 13.94
C SER A 365 5.10 -0.56 13.13
N ALA A 366 4.80 -0.35 11.86
CA ALA A 366 5.60 0.46 10.96
C ALA A 366 4.88 1.77 10.63
N ARG A 367 5.65 2.77 10.21
CA ARG A 367 5.13 4.02 9.65
C ARG A 367 5.86 4.39 8.37
N LEU A 368 5.13 4.98 7.43
CA LEU A 368 5.67 5.53 6.20
C LEU A 368 6.00 7.01 6.43
N ILE A 369 7.24 7.40 6.15
CA ILE A 369 7.74 8.76 6.30
C ILE A 369 8.17 9.27 4.94
N GLY A 370 7.99 10.56 4.65
CA GLY A 370 8.47 11.20 3.41
C GLY A 370 7.74 10.71 2.15
N GLU A 371 8.41 10.71 1.01
CA GLU A 371 7.79 10.36 -0.28
C GLU A 371 7.52 8.85 -0.42
N HIS A 372 6.24 8.49 -0.43
CA HIS A 372 5.72 7.15 -0.66
C HIS A 372 4.35 7.20 -1.34
N ARG A 373 3.90 6.07 -1.89
CA ARG A 373 2.54 5.91 -2.43
C ARG A 373 2.12 4.44 -2.51
N TRP A 374 0.82 4.23 -2.54
CA TRP A 374 0.19 2.95 -2.84
C TRP A 374 -0.28 2.93 -4.29
N ASP A 375 0.39 2.15 -5.14
CA ASP A 375 0.01 1.97 -6.55
C ASP A 375 -1.02 0.84 -6.64
N LEU A 376 -2.28 1.16 -6.96
CA LEU A 376 -3.37 0.17 -7.09
C LEU A 376 -3.10 -0.82 -8.23
N LYS A 377 -3.49 -2.08 -8.05
CA LYS A 377 -3.34 -3.14 -9.07
C LYS A 377 -4.55 -3.35 -9.96
#